data_AF-A0A6S6TVG4-F1
#
_entry.id   AF-A0A6S6TVG4-F1
#
_cell.length_a   1.000
_cell.length_b   1.000
_cell.length_c   1.000
_cell.angle_alpha   90.00
_cell.angle_beta   90.00
_cell.angle_gamma   90.00
#
_symmetry.space_group_name_H-M   'P 1'
#
loop_
_entity.id
_entity.type
_entity.pdbx_description
1 polymer ?
#
loop_
_entity_poly.entity_id
_entity_poly.type
_entity_poly.pdbx_seq_one_letter_code
_entity_poly.pdbx_strand_id
1 'polypeptide(L)'
;MLKNKITQHTLLHSILILFTAQASTGYATETTIKPSQAISAVTTDWDEDAGFDRAILVDAGHEDGADLYIYLSGAADSDDENMELHLFKPGLAWSGTMWGQQPRLSLNDRGSLMIHTENTGVGRSAWNQKLTIAWRNNQFVVAGYTYDSYDRLDPDNVLNCDLNLLTGKGIKNGKAVTSPVTKVPLKEWDQAAIEAVCFE
;
A
#
# COMPACT_ATOMS: atom_id res chain seq x y z
N MET A 1 -40.21 85.12 -5.77
CA MET A 1 -40.60 84.37 -6.98
C MET A 1 -39.66 83.19 -7.15
N LEU A 2 -40.26 81.99 -7.29
CA LEU A 2 -39.72 80.69 -7.73
C LEU A 2 -38.42 80.14 -7.10
N LYS A 3 -38.58 79.19 -6.17
CA LYS A 3 -37.56 78.17 -5.86
C LYS A 3 -37.90 76.87 -6.59
N ASN A 4 -36.96 76.41 -7.41
CA ASN A 4 -37.05 75.22 -8.25
C ASN A 4 -36.82 73.95 -7.40
N LYS A 5 -37.65 72.93 -7.59
CA LYS A 5 -37.53 71.58 -7.00
C LYS A 5 -36.48 70.77 -7.78
N ILE A 6 -35.59 70.08 -7.07
CA ILE A 6 -34.78 68.99 -7.62
C ILE A 6 -35.15 67.72 -6.84
N THR A 7 -35.74 66.77 -7.55
CA THR A 7 -36.13 65.44 -7.07
C THR A 7 -34.96 64.49 -7.29
N GLN A 8 -34.34 63.98 -6.22
CA GLN A 8 -33.37 62.88 -6.32
C GLN A 8 -34.11 61.55 -6.37
N HIS A 9 -34.01 60.84 -7.50
CA HIS A 9 -34.43 59.45 -7.60
C HIS A 9 -33.27 58.54 -7.16
N THR A 10 -33.47 57.83 -6.05
CA THR A 10 -32.56 56.80 -5.56
C THR A 10 -32.78 55.51 -6.35
N LEU A 11 -31.81 55.13 -7.19
CA LEU A 11 -31.80 53.86 -7.92
C LEU A 11 -31.01 52.82 -7.12
N LEU A 12 -31.71 51.94 -6.39
CA LEU A 12 -31.15 50.71 -5.83
C LEU A 12 -30.78 49.76 -6.97
N HIS A 13 -29.50 49.47 -7.16
CA HIS A 13 -29.04 48.38 -8.02
C HIS A 13 -28.77 47.14 -7.16
N SER A 14 -29.65 46.14 -7.26
CA SER A 14 -29.42 44.81 -6.70
C SER A 14 -28.39 44.08 -7.55
N ILE A 15 -27.20 43.85 -7.00
CA ILE A 15 -26.16 43.01 -7.60
C ILE A 15 -26.45 41.55 -7.23
N LEU A 16 -26.88 40.75 -8.20
CA LEU A 16 -27.06 39.30 -8.07
C LEU A 16 -25.73 38.62 -8.43
N ILE A 17 -24.98 38.15 -7.43
CA ILE A 17 -23.74 37.39 -7.63
C ILE A 17 -24.11 35.94 -7.95
N LEU A 18 -24.02 35.55 -9.23
CA LEU A 18 -24.13 34.16 -9.65
C LEU A 18 -22.84 33.42 -9.28
N PHE A 19 -22.90 32.56 -8.27
CA PHE A 19 -21.80 31.67 -7.91
C PHE A 19 -21.82 30.46 -8.86
N THR A 20 -21.02 30.50 -9.93
CA THR A 20 -20.85 29.34 -10.81
C THR A 20 -19.92 28.35 -10.13
N ALA A 21 -20.46 27.22 -9.65
CA ALA A 21 -19.67 26.10 -9.18
C ALA A 21 -18.88 25.51 -10.36
N GLN A 22 -17.58 25.81 -10.43
CA GLN A 22 -16.68 25.15 -11.37
C GLN A 22 -16.38 23.76 -10.83
N ALA A 23 -17.01 22.74 -11.42
CA ALA A 23 -16.62 21.36 -11.21
C ALA A 23 -15.25 21.16 -11.86
N SER A 24 -14.19 21.12 -11.06
CA SER A 24 -12.88 20.68 -11.53
C SER A 24 -12.91 19.16 -11.71
N THR A 25 -13.03 18.71 -12.95
CA THR A 25 -12.71 17.33 -13.33
C THR A 25 -11.21 17.13 -13.20
N GLY A 26 -10.76 16.47 -12.12
CA GLY A 26 -9.40 15.98 -12.04
C GLY A 26 -9.23 14.84 -13.05
N TYR A 27 -8.34 15.00 -14.02
CA TYR A 27 -7.90 13.89 -14.85
C TYR A 27 -7.08 12.94 -13.98
N ALA A 28 -7.40 11.65 -13.98
CA ALA A 28 -6.53 10.64 -13.41
C ALA A 28 -5.25 10.61 -14.23
N THR A 29 -4.13 10.97 -13.63
CA THR A 29 -2.82 10.85 -14.27
C THR A 29 -2.49 9.37 -14.39
N GLU A 30 -2.46 8.86 -15.62
CA GLU A 30 -2.00 7.50 -15.90
C GLU A 30 -0.55 7.36 -15.38
N THR A 31 -0.35 6.45 -14.42
CA THR A 31 0.98 6.24 -13.83
C THR A 31 1.79 5.34 -14.77
N THR A 32 2.74 5.93 -15.48
CA THR A 32 3.67 5.18 -16.34
C THR A 32 4.79 4.56 -15.50
N ILE A 33 4.83 3.24 -15.40
CA ILE A 33 5.94 2.48 -14.81
C ILE A 33 6.98 2.22 -15.92
N LYS A 34 8.21 2.70 -15.75
CA LYS A 34 9.28 2.37 -16.71
C LYS A 34 9.71 0.91 -16.51
N PRO A 35 9.99 0.13 -17.58
CA PRO A 35 10.47 -1.23 -17.43
C PRO A 35 11.69 -1.38 -16.51
N SER A 36 12.59 -0.38 -16.50
CA SER A 36 13.77 -0.36 -15.64
C SER A 36 13.47 -0.22 -14.14
N GLN A 37 12.25 0.16 -13.77
CA GLN A 37 11.82 0.30 -12.38
C GLN A 37 11.10 -0.95 -11.86
N ALA A 38 10.73 -1.90 -12.73
CA ALA A 38 10.04 -3.10 -12.28
C ALA A 38 11.03 -4.02 -11.52
N ILE A 39 10.72 -4.33 -10.26
CA ILE A 39 11.54 -5.19 -9.40
C ILE A 39 11.03 -6.63 -9.45
N SER A 40 9.72 -6.81 -9.26
CA SER A 40 9.09 -8.13 -9.17
C SER A 40 7.62 -8.04 -9.54
N ALA A 41 7.09 -9.09 -10.15
CA ALA A 41 5.67 -9.19 -10.47
C ALA A 41 5.16 -10.62 -10.25
N VAL A 42 3.90 -10.74 -9.83
CA VAL A 42 3.17 -12.00 -9.77
C VAL A 42 1.78 -11.83 -10.35
N THR A 43 1.26 -12.91 -10.93
CA THR A 43 -0.07 -12.98 -11.51
C THR A 43 -0.80 -14.19 -10.97
N THR A 44 -2.05 -14.01 -10.57
CA THR A 44 -2.96 -15.05 -10.08
C THR A 44 -4.38 -14.50 -10.15
N ASP A 45 -5.37 -15.30 -9.76
CA ASP A 45 -6.78 -14.90 -9.68
C ASP A 45 -7.11 -14.77 -8.18
N TRP A 46 -7.07 -13.54 -7.64
CA TRP A 46 -7.30 -13.32 -6.21
C TRP A 46 -8.78 -13.20 -5.87
N ASP A 47 -9.60 -12.66 -6.77
CA ASP A 47 -11.02 -12.45 -6.56
C ASP A 47 -11.93 -13.57 -7.12
N GLU A 48 -11.32 -14.60 -7.70
CA GLU A 48 -11.94 -15.84 -8.17
C GLU A 48 -12.93 -15.60 -9.33
N ASP A 49 -12.67 -14.60 -10.17
CA ASP A 49 -13.48 -14.25 -11.33
C ASP A 49 -12.99 -14.94 -12.64
N ALA A 50 -12.02 -15.84 -12.51
CA ALA A 50 -11.30 -16.54 -13.57
C ALA A 50 -10.38 -15.66 -14.45
N GLY A 51 -10.38 -14.34 -14.23
CA GLY A 51 -9.43 -13.38 -14.78
C GLY A 51 -8.05 -13.49 -14.11
N PHE A 52 -7.05 -12.86 -14.73
CA PHE A 52 -5.70 -12.82 -14.19
C PHE A 52 -5.36 -11.43 -13.67
N ASP A 53 -5.26 -11.33 -12.35
CA ASP A 53 -4.80 -10.16 -11.63
C ASP A 53 -3.28 -10.03 -11.67
N ARG A 54 -2.78 -8.86 -11.26
CA ARG A 54 -1.35 -8.61 -11.22
C ARG A 54 -0.93 -7.73 -10.06
N ALA A 55 0.08 -8.17 -9.32
CA ALA A 55 0.81 -7.33 -8.39
C ALA A 55 2.22 -7.05 -8.93
N ILE A 56 2.68 -5.80 -8.81
CA ILE A 56 3.99 -5.34 -9.27
C ILE A 56 4.64 -4.52 -8.17
N LEU A 57 5.87 -4.89 -7.79
CA LEU A 57 6.78 -4.04 -7.04
C LEU A 57 7.61 -3.20 -7.99
N VAL A 58 7.64 -1.90 -7.72
CA VAL A 58 8.30 -0.90 -8.55
C VAL A 58 9.27 -0.11 -7.69
N ASP A 59 10.49 0.09 -8.17
CA ASP A 59 11.45 1.03 -7.59
C ASP A 59 10.85 2.45 -7.63
N ALA A 60 10.63 3.00 -6.44
CA ALA A 60 9.95 4.27 -6.26
C ALA A 60 10.85 5.48 -6.61
N GLY A 61 12.13 5.25 -6.94
CA GLY A 61 13.07 6.29 -7.34
C GLY A 61 13.44 7.27 -6.22
N HIS A 62 13.07 6.97 -4.98
CA HIS A 62 13.47 7.65 -3.75
C HIS A 62 14.27 6.71 -2.85
N GLU A 63 14.93 7.24 -1.81
CA GLU A 63 15.85 6.47 -0.97
C GLU A 63 15.19 5.18 -0.43
N ASP A 64 15.79 4.06 -0.84
CA ASP A 64 15.56 2.67 -0.43
C ASP A 64 14.10 2.19 -0.32
N GLY A 65 13.21 2.61 -1.24
CA GLY A 65 11.79 2.25 -1.22
C GLY A 65 11.27 1.64 -2.52
N ALA A 66 10.32 0.70 -2.37
CA ALA A 66 9.57 0.12 -3.45
C ALA A 66 8.06 0.26 -3.22
N ASP A 67 7.37 0.69 -4.27
CA ASP A 67 5.93 0.86 -4.34
C ASP A 67 5.26 -0.43 -4.78
N LEU A 68 4.05 -0.69 -4.27
CA LEU A 68 3.20 -1.79 -4.72
C LEU A 68 2.03 -1.26 -5.54
N TYR A 69 1.85 -1.85 -6.72
CA TYR A 69 0.67 -1.71 -7.57
C TYR A 69 -0.04 -3.07 -7.64
N ILE A 70 -1.35 -3.08 -7.45
CA ILE A 70 -2.19 -4.25 -7.69
C ILE A 70 -3.28 -3.87 -8.68
N TYR A 71 -3.35 -4.62 -9.75
CA TYR A 71 -4.36 -4.53 -10.78
C TYR A 71 -5.26 -5.75 -10.71
N LEU A 72 -6.55 -5.54 -10.85
CA LEU A 72 -7.52 -6.63 -11.05
C LEU A 72 -7.98 -6.60 -12.51
N SER A 73 -8.16 -7.77 -13.10
CA SER A 73 -8.80 -7.88 -14.42
C SER A 73 -10.32 -7.97 -14.27
N GLY A 74 -11.05 -7.77 -15.37
CA GLY A 74 -12.42 -8.26 -15.45
C GLY A 74 -12.46 -9.80 -15.56
N ALA A 75 -13.65 -10.35 -15.35
CA ALA A 75 -13.90 -11.78 -15.43
C ALA A 75 -13.48 -12.34 -16.80
N ALA A 76 -13.01 -13.59 -16.84
CA ALA A 76 -12.47 -14.19 -18.06
C ALA A 76 -13.46 -14.29 -19.24
N ASP A 77 -14.76 -14.27 -18.97
CA ASP A 77 -15.83 -14.28 -19.97
C ASP A 77 -16.37 -12.87 -20.29
N SER A 78 -15.80 -11.83 -19.69
CA SER A 78 -16.12 -10.46 -20.01
C SER A 78 -15.39 -9.99 -21.27
N ASP A 79 -16.02 -9.10 -22.03
CA ASP A 79 -15.36 -8.40 -23.15
C ASP A 79 -14.33 -7.35 -22.65
N ASP A 80 -14.15 -7.22 -21.34
CA ASP A 80 -13.24 -6.26 -20.71
C ASP A 80 -11.92 -6.94 -20.33
N GLU A 81 -11.01 -6.98 -21.30
CA GLU A 81 -9.65 -7.51 -21.11
C GLU A 81 -8.73 -6.53 -20.34
N ASN A 82 -9.24 -5.37 -19.89
CA ASN A 82 -8.39 -4.37 -19.25
C ASN A 82 -8.11 -4.72 -17.79
N MET A 83 -6.88 -4.45 -17.38
CA MET A 83 -6.48 -4.45 -15.98
C MET A 83 -6.73 -3.06 -15.37
N GLU A 84 -7.56 -3.00 -14.34
CA GLU A 84 -7.82 -1.77 -13.59
C GLU A 84 -6.92 -1.68 -12.36
N LEU A 85 -6.35 -0.50 -12.10
CA LEU A 85 -5.57 -0.28 -10.88
C LEU A 85 -6.51 -0.31 -9.67
N HIS A 86 -6.43 -1.38 -8.89
CA HIS A 86 -7.24 -1.57 -7.69
C HIS A 86 -6.58 -0.97 -6.45
N LEU A 87 -5.26 -1.15 -6.30
CA LEU A 87 -4.53 -0.67 -5.13
C LEU A 87 -3.15 -0.14 -5.51
N PHE A 88 -2.82 1.04 -4.98
CA PHE A 88 -1.48 1.61 -4.98
C PHE A 88 -1.06 1.86 -3.53
N LYS A 89 0.12 1.37 -3.14
CA LYS A 89 0.69 1.56 -1.81
C LYS A 89 2.15 2.02 -1.94
N PRO A 90 2.43 3.32 -1.75
CA PRO A 90 3.78 3.84 -1.86
C PRO A 90 4.64 3.37 -0.68
N GLY A 91 5.92 3.13 -0.94
CA GLY A 91 6.91 2.79 0.08
C GLY A 91 6.56 1.57 0.92
N LEU A 92 5.83 0.59 0.37
CA LEU A 92 5.41 -0.60 1.11
C LEU A 92 6.60 -1.47 1.51
N ALA A 93 7.62 -1.51 0.67
CA ALA A 93 8.78 -2.37 0.83
C ALA A 93 10.06 -1.56 0.86
N TRP A 94 10.96 -1.89 1.80
CA TRP A 94 12.34 -1.42 1.74
C TRP A 94 13.08 -2.11 0.58
N SER A 95 13.92 -1.35 -0.12
CA SER A 95 14.66 -1.81 -1.30
C SER A 95 16.08 -1.26 -1.33
N GLY A 96 17.07 -2.07 -0.95
CA GLY A 96 18.47 -1.69 -1.09
C GLY A 96 19.08 -2.09 -2.44
N THR A 97 20.26 -1.52 -2.73
CA THR A 97 20.96 -1.71 -4.02
C THR A 97 21.96 -2.88 -4.01
N MET A 98 22.24 -3.46 -2.84
CA MET A 98 23.23 -4.53 -2.70
C MET A 98 22.58 -5.91 -2.75
N TRP A 99 23.41 -6.94 -2.94
CA TRP A 99 22.94 -8.32 -2.86
C TRP A 99 22.26 -8.60 -1.51
N GLY A 100 21.17 -9.37 -1.52
CA GLY A 100 20.40 -9.67 -0.30
C GLY A 100 19.65 -8.45 0.24
N GLN A 101 19.29 -7.50 -0.64
CA GLN A 101 18.51 -6.30 -0.29
C GLN A 101 17.32 -6.01 -1.20
N GLN A 102 17.20 -6.70 -2.33
CA GLN A 102 16.08 -6.48 -3.25
C GLN A 102 14.80 -7.13 -2.74
N PRO A 103 13.68 -6.39 -2.71
CA PRO A 103 12.40 -6.94 -2.32
C PRO A 103 11.84 -7.80 -3.44
N ARG A 104 10.94 -8.72 -3.11
CA ARG A 104 10.30 -9.60 -4.10
C ARG A 104 8.87 -9.93 -3.73
N LEU A 105 8.08 -10.21 -4.76
CA LEU A 105 6.76 -10.80 -4.63
C LEU A 105 6.84 -12.31 -4.78
N SER A 106 5.98 -13.02 -4.06
CA SER A 106 5.69 -14.43 -4.32
C SER A 106 4.25 -14.76 -3.92
N LEU A 107 3.79 -15.97 -4.23
CA LEU A 107 2.53 -16.51 -3.76
C LEU A 107 2.82 -17.66 -2.80
N ASN A 108 2.05 -17.76 -1.72
CA ASN A 108 2.07 -18.97 -0.91
C ASN A 108 1.15 -20.06 -1.50
N ASP A 109 1.16 -21.25 -0.91
CA ASP A 109 0.35 -22.40 -1.35
C ASP A 109 -1.17 -22.16 -1.33
N ARG A 110 -1.62 -21.07 -0.69
CA ARG A 110 -3.04 -20.66 -0.62
C ARG A 110 -3.34 -19.43 -1.50
N GLY A 111 -2.45 -19.07 -2.43
CA GLY A 111 -2.62 -17.93 -3.33
C GLY A 111 -2.50 -16.55 -2.66
N SER A 112 -2.11 -16.48 -1.38
CA SER A 112 -1.90 -15.18 -0.72
C SER A 112 -0.64 -14.52 -1.28
N LEU A 113 -0.72 -13.21 -1.51
CA LEU A 113 0.41 -12.39 -1.98
C LEU A 113 1.42 -12.19 -0.83
N MET A 114 2.65 -12.63 -1.04
CA MET A 114 3.77 -12.41 -0.13
C MET A 114 4.65 -11.27 -0.62
N ILE A 115 4.90 -10.27 0.23
CA ILE A 115 5.94 -9.26 0.02
C ILE A 115 7.12 -9.60 0.92
N HIS A 116 8.27 -9.87 0.32
CA HIS A 116 9.51 -10.15 1.04
C HIS A 116 10.45 -8.95 0.93
N THR A 117 11.00 -8.53 2.06
CA THR A 117 12.06 -7.54 2.17
C THR A 117 13.15 -8.10 3.08
N GLU A 118 14.41 -7.72 2.86
CA GLU A 118 15.51 -8.28 3.65
C GLU A 118 16.74 -7.39 3.58
N ASN A 119 17.61 -7.45 4.59
CA ASN A 119 19.01 -7.02 4.48
C ASN A 119 19.91 -8.14 5.02
N THR A 120 20.19 -9.12 4.17
CA THR A 120 20.99 -10.30 4.52
C THR A 120 22.40 -10.25 3.95
N GLY A 121 22.69 -9.33 3.02
CA GLY A 121 24.01 -9.22 2.40
C GLY A 121 24.97 -8.19 3.02
N VAL A 122 24.47 -7.24 3.82
CA VAL A 122 25.27 -6.08 4.26
C VAL A 122 25.17 -5.84 5.76
N GLY A 123 26.26 -5.37 6.35
CA GLY A 123 26.33 -4.94 7.75
C GLY A 123 26.43 -6.10 8.74
N ARG A 124 26.35 -5.76 10.04
CA ARG A 124 26.39 -6.73 11.13
C ARG A 124 25.01 -7.33 11.40
N SER A 125 23.99 -6.48 11.49
CA SER A 125 22.61 -6.85 11.77
C SER A 125 21.90 -7.30 10.50
N ALA A 126 21.69 -8.59 10.35
CA ALA A 126 20.94 -9.15 9.24
C ALA A 126 19.45 -9.19 9.59
N TRP A 127 18.58 -8.99 8.61
CA TRP A 127 17.15 -9.17 8.82
C TRP A 127 16.41 -9.64 7.58
N ASN A 128 15.25 -10.27 7.79
CA ASN A 128 14.26 -10.65 6.79
C ASN A 128 12.88 -10.27 7.32
N GLN A 129 12.01 -9.85 6.41
CA GLN A 129 10.62 -9.51 6.69
C GLN A 129 9.72 -10.08 5.60
N LYS A 130 8.53 -10.53 6.00
CA LYS A 130 7.48 -11.00 5.12
C LYS A 130 6.13 -10.42 5.53
N LEU A 131 5.48 -9.73 4.61
CA LEU A 131 4.06 -9.40 4.70
C LEU A 131 3.26 -10.45 3.96
N THR A 132 2.23 -10.99 4.63
CA THR A 132 1.25 -11.90 4.03
C THR A 132 -0.04 -11.15 3.77
N ILE A 133 -0.42 -11.02 2.51
CA ILE A 133 -1.64 -10.32 2.09
C ILE A 133 -2.65 -11.32 1.57
N ALA A 134 -3.88 -11.25 2.09
CA ALA A 134 -4.99 -12.07 1.64
C ALA A 134 -6.08 -11.21 1.01
N TRP A 135 -6.77 -11.76 0.01
CA TRP A 135 -8.03 -11.22 -0.49
C TRP A 135 -9.18 -11.67 0.40
N ARG A 136 -9.90 -10.72 0.99
CA ARG A 136 -11.02 -10.97 1.92
C ARG A 136 -12.05 -9.86 1.81
N ASN A 137 -13.33 -10.21 1.67
CA ASN A 137 -14.42 -9.24 1.62
C ASN A 137 -14.17 -8.14 0.56
N ASN A 138 -13.73 -8.55 -0.62
CA ASN A 138 -13.47 -7.68 -1.78
C ASN A 138 -12.39 -6.61 -1.53
N GLN A 139 -11.38 -6.94 -0.70
CA GLN A 139 -10.22 -6.07 -0.46
C GLN A 139 -8.98 -6.89 -0.07
N PHE A 140 -7.81 -6.32 -0.34
CA PHE A 140 -6.54 -6.83 0.16
C PHE A 140 -6.34 -6.44 1.63
N VAL A 141 -6.12 -7.43 2.49
CA VAL A 141 -5.85 -7.25 3.93
C VAL A 141 -4.51 -7.86 4.32
N VAL A 142 -3.82 -7.23 5.27
CA VAL A 142 -2.61 -7.79 5.86
C VAL A 142 -3.00 -8.91 6.82
N ALA A 143 -2.77 -10.14 6.39
CA ALA A 143 -3.13 -11.35 7.10
C ALA A 143 -2.02 -11.82 8.06
N GLY A 144 -0.77 -11.50 7.77
CA GLY A 144 0.34 -11.86 8.64
C GLY A 144 1.59 -11.00 8.44
N TYR A 145 2.42 -10.99 9.47
CA TYR A 145 3.71 -10.31 9.50
C TYR A 145 4.74 -11.24 10.13
N THR A 146 5.83 -11.50 9.42
CA THR A 146 6.97 -12.25 9.96
C THR A 146 8.20 -11.39 9.85
N TYR A 147 8.98 -11.31 10.92
CA TYR A 147 10.26 -10.63 10.97
C TYR A 147 11.28 -11.48 11.71
N ASP A 148 12.46 -11.61 11.12
CA ASP A 148 13.59 -12.31 11.69
C ASP A 148 14.82 -11.43 11.57
N SER A 149 15.58 -11.27 12.66
CA SER A 149 16.91 -10.66 12.61
C SER A 149 17.91 -11.41 13.46
N TYR A 150 19.16 -11.34 13.06
CA TYR A 150 20.27 -11.94 13.78
C TYR A 150 21.52 -11.09 13.65
N ASP A 151 22.35 -11.13 14.68
CA ASP A 151 23.67 -10.54 14.66
C ASP A 151 24.68 -11.58 14.13
N ARG A 152 25.43 -11.21 13.08
CA ARG A 152 26.43 -12.11 12.48
C ARG A 152 27.63 -12.41 13.40
N LEU A 153 27.84 -11.61 14.45
CA LEU A 153 28.94 -11.76 15.40
C LEU A 153 28.49 -12.22 16.79
N ASP A 154 27.20 -12.19 17.07
CA ASP A 154 26.62 -12.56 18.36
C ASP A 154 25.40 -13.49 18.14
N PRO A 155 25.57 -14.82 18.21
CA PRO A 155 24.51 -15.76 17.87
C PRO A 155 23.33 -15.73 18.85
N ASP A 156 23.50 -15.15 20.04
CA ASP A 156 22.44 -15.02 21.04
C ASP A 156 21.59 -13.76 20.81
N ASN A 157 22.06 -12.82 19.99
CA ASN A 157 21.35 -11.61 19.63
C ASN A 157 20.46 -11.85 18.39
N VAL A 158 19.29 -12.44 18.66
CA VAL A 158 18.26 -12.75 17.66
C VAL A 158 16.92 -12.14 18.02
N LEU A 159 16.14 -11.82 16.99
CA LEU A 159 14.73 -11.44 17.11
C LEU A 159 13.93 -12.26 16.09
N ASN A 160 12.87 -12.90 16.56
CA ASN A 160 11.87 -13.55 15.72
C ASN A 160 10.49 -13.05 16.15
N CYS A 161 9.70 -12.56 15.21
CA CYS A 161 8.31 -12.16 15.43
C CYS A 161 7.44 -12.73 14.30
N ASP A 162 6.45 -13.54 14.63
CA ASP A 162 5.47 -14.06 13.67
C ASP A 162 4.05 -13.77 14.18
N LEU A 163 3.35 -12.90 13.47
CA LEU A 163 2.01 -12.43 13.81
C LEU A 163 1.00 -12.91 12.76
N ASN A 164 -0.05 -13.56 13.24
CA ASN A 164 -1.28 -13.77 12.49
C ASN A 164 -2.23 -12.60 12.75
N LEU A 165 -2.24 -11.63 11.85
CA LEU A 165 -3.04 -10.41 11.97
C LEU A 165 -4.53 -10.63 11.66
N LEU A 166 -4.93 -11.80 11.17
CA LEU A 166 -6.36 -12.14 11.07
C LEU A 166 -6.97 -12.49 12.44
N THR A 167 -6.15 -13.04 13.34
CA THR A 167 -6.56 -13.51 14.68
C THR A 167 -6.01 -12.66 15.82
N GLY A 168 -5.00 -11.83 15.55
CA GLY A 168 -4.26 -11.08 16.56
C GLY A 168 -3.30 -11.93 17.39
N LYS A 169 -3.10 -13.21 17.07
CA LYS A 169 -2.19 -14.08 17.81
C LYS A 169 -0.82 -14.14 17.14
N GLY A 170 0.23 -14.34 17.91
CA GLY A 170 1.56 -14.51 17.35
C GLY A 170 2.56 -15.11 18.33
N ILE A 171 3.81 -15.19 17.88
CA ILE A 171 4.96 -15.66 18.65
C ILE A 171 6.09 -14.64 18.49
N LYS A 172 6.64 -14.15 19.61
CA LYS A 172 7.87 -13.35 19.66
C LYS A 172 8.93 -14.08 20.48
N ASN A 173 10.09 -14.35 19.89
CA ASN A 173 11.22 -15.06 20.53
C ASN A 173 10.76 -16.34 21.27
N GLY A 174 9.92 -17.14 20.62
CA GLY A 174 9.36 -18.39 21.17
C GLY A 174 8.24 -18.22 22.20
N LYS A 175 7.84 -16.99 22.55
CA LYS A 175 6.75 -16.72 23.50
C LYS A 175 5.50 -16.26 22.78
N ALA A 176 4.34 -16.74 23.23
CA ALA A 176 3.06 -16.30 22.68
C ALA A 176 2.83 -14.80 22.98
N VAL A 177 2.36 -14.06 21.98
CA VAL A 177 1.99 -12.65 22.07
C VAL A 177 0.62 -12.41 21.45
N THR A 178 -0.01 -11.30 21.79
CA THR A 178 -1.26 -10.83 21.18
C THR A 178 -1.05 -9.43 20.64
N SER A 179 -1.43 -9.23 19.39
CA SER A 179 -1.46 -7.93 18.72
C SER A 179 -2.87 -7.34 18.78
N PRO A 180 -3.02 -6.07 19.19
CA PRO A 180 -4.30 -5.36 19.07
C PRO A 180 -4.62 -5.02 17.61
N VAL A 181 -3.61 -5.04 16.74
CA VAL A 181 -3.74 -4.78 15.30
C VAL A 181 -4.24 -6.05 14.61
N THR A 182 -5.45 -5.97 14.05
CA THR A 182 -6.04 -7.09 13.32
C THR A 182 -6.78 -6.65 12.06
N LYS A 183 -6.75 -7.50 11.02
CA LYS A 183 -7.51 -7.36 9.77
C LYS A 183 -7.35 -5.99 9.09
N VAL A 184 -6.13 -5.46 9.10
CA VAL A 184 -5.82 -4.13 8.53
C VAL A 184 -5.92 -4.19 7.01
N PRO A 185 -6.72 -3.33 6.36
CA PRO A 185 -6.67 -3.17 4.91
C PRO A 185 -5.25 -2.79 4.47
N LEU A 186 -4.72 -3.40 3.41
CA LEU A 186 -3.35 -3.14 2.94
C LEU A 186 -3.11 -1.66 2.63
N LYS A 187 -4.14 -0.97 2.14
CA LYS A 187 -4.11 0.47 1.90
C LYS A 187 -3.75 1.28 3.15
N GLU A 188 -4.24 0.84 4.30
CA GLU A 188 -4.07 1.49 5.61
C GLU A 188 -2.88 0.95 6.40
N TRP A 189 -2.21 -0.09 5.89
CA TRP A 189 -1.10 -0.72 6.59
C TRP A 189 0.06 0.25 6.86
N ASP A 190 0.55 0.21 8.10
CA ASP A 190 1.78 0.85 8.54
C ASP A 190 2.47 -0.11 9.52
N GLN A 191 3.77 -0.33 9.34
CA GLN A 191 4.55 -1.17 10.23
C GLN A 191 4.60 -0.61 11.66
N ALA A 192 4.49 0.71 11.82
CA ALA A 192 4.42 1.36 13.13
C ALA A 192 3.32 0.76 14.02
N ALA A 193 2.24 0.24 13.41
CA ALA A 193 1.12 -0.36 14.13
C ALA A 193 1.53 -1.58 14.98
N ILE A 194 2.56 -2.32 14.58
CA ILE A 194 3.01 -3.54 15.27
C ILE A 194 4.31 -3.36 16.06
N GLU A 195 4.87 -2.16 16.12
CA GLU A 195 6.18 -1.92 16.73
C GLU A 195 6.24 -2.35 18.19
N ALA A 196 5.23 -1.95 18.98
CA ALA A 196 5.09 -2.33 20.38
C ALA A 196 4.93 -3.85 20.61
N VAL A 197 4.62 -4.63 19.56
CA VAL A 197 4.48 -6.09 19.66
C VAL A 197 5.76 -6.80 19.23
N CYS A 198 6.38 -6.38 18.12
CA CYS A 198 7.53 -7.08 17.54
C CYS A 198 8.88 -6.53 18.02
N PHE A 199 9.00 -5.23 18.29
CA PHE A 199 10.30 -4.58 18.50
C PHE A 199 10.54 -4.09 19.94
N GLU A 200 9.50 -3.94 20.75
CA GLU A 200 9.58 -3.65 22.20
C GLU A 200 9.52 -4.91 23.05
#